data_AF-D7AX21-F1
#
_entry.id   AF-D7AX21-F1
#
_cell.length_a   1.000
_cell.length_b   1.000
_cell.length_c   1.000
_cell.angle_alpha   90.00
_cell.angle_beta   90.00
_cell.angle_gamma   90.00
#
_symmetry.space_group_name_H-M   'P 1'
#
loop_
_entity.id
_entity.type
_entity.pdbx_description
1 polymer ?
#
loop_
_entity_poly.entity_id
_entity_poly.type
_entity_poly.pdbx_seq_one_letter_code
_entity_poly.pdbx_strand_id
1 'polypeptide(L)'
;MPSCPSGHRSTATDFCDVCGLRLQAYSPASRPPSQRHPTPPTPPVAPSRPPAPPRPVTPPRGGPCPECGTYRAGRFCEECGYDFASRSEDHRRARADEGRAGARWRAVVVADPAYYQYMVHQGMLDPDQISFPKGSAQRRVPLTGDRVHIGRRSATRGFTPEIDLGGPGGDPAISHVHAILVAKPGGTWAILDPGSTNGTTVNGTANPIAPNVEVPLNDSDRIYVGAWTVIILQKG
;
A
#
# COMPACT_ATOMS: atom_id res chain seq x y z
N MET A 1 27.38 -19.04 -11.93
CA MET A 1 26.30 -18.79 -10.95
C MET A 1 25.68 -17.45 -11.29
N PRO A 2 24.41 -17.41 -11.69
CA PRO A 2 23.72 -16.15 -11.92
C PRO A 2 23.69 -15.33 -10.64
N SER A 3 24.04 -14.06 -10.75
CA SER A 3 23.90 -13.08 -9.67
C SER A 3 22.48 -12.54 -9.70
N CYS A 4 21.80 -12.63 -8.57
CA CYS A 4 20.50 -12.01 -8.38
C CYS A 4 20.62 -10.47 -8.50
N PRO A 5 19.59 -9.77 -9.01
CA PRO A 5 19.55 -8.30 -9.02
C PRO A 5 19.77 -7.66 -7.63
N SER A 6 19.45 -8.39 -6.55
CA SER A 6 19.68 -7.98 -5.16
C SER A 6 21.09 -8.30 -4.65
N GLY A 7 22.00 -8.81 -5.48
CA GLY A 7 23.40 -9.07 -5.13
C GLY A 7 23.71 -10.46 -4.57
N HIS A 8 22.71 -11.35 -4.45
CA HIS A 8 22.92 -12.72 -3.98
C HIS A 8 23.54 -13.63 -5.06
N ARG A 9 24.34 -14.60 -4.64
CA ARG A 9 24.77 -15.72 -5.50
C ARG A 9 23.75 -16.84 -5.43
N SER A 10 23.24 -17.27 -6.58
CA SER A 10 22.32 -18.41 -6.68
C SER A 10 22.94 -19.56 -7.47
N THR A 11 22.50 -20.78 -7.12
CA THR A 11 22.78 -22.00 -7.88
C THR A 11 21.71 -22.29 -8.93
N ALA A 12 20.45 -21.90 -8.68
CA ALA A 12 19.36 -22.02 -9.64
C ALA A 12 19.43 -20.99 -10.77
N THR A 13 18.86 -21.34 -11.92
CA THR A 13 18.91 -20.54 -13.16
C THR A 13 17.68 -19.67 -13.38
N ASP A 14 16.56 -20.00 -12.76
CA ASP A 14 15.26 -19.37 -13.04
C ASP A 14 14.81 -18.43 -11.92
N PHE A 15 15.10 -18.79 -10.66
CA PHE A 15 14.76 -18.02 -9.47
C PHE A 15 15.93 -18.05 -8.46
N CYS A 16 16.07 -16.99 -7.67
CA CYS A 16 17.12 -16.93 -6.67
C CYS A 16 16.75 -17.75 -5.43
N ASP A 17 17.57 -18.74 -5.08
CA ASP A 17 17.37 -19.65 -3.94
C ASP A 17 17.32 -18.93 -2.59
N VAL A 18 17.90 -17.73 -2.51
CA VAL A 18 17.99 -16.93 -1.27
C VAL A 18 16.78 -16.00 -1.09
N CYS A 19 16.23 -15.44 -2.17
CA CYS A 19 15.23 -14.36 -2.08
C CYS A 19 14.00 -14.54 -2.99
N GLY A 20 13.94 -15.60 -3.79
CA GLY A 20 12.80 -15.94 -4.64
C GLY A 20 12.62 -15.08 -5.89
N LEU A 21 13.47 -14.07 -6.13
CA LEU A 21 13.37 -13.22 -7.32
C LEU A 21 13.78 -13.97 -8.59
N ARG A 22 13.06 -13.72 -9.69
CA ARG A 22 13.33 -14.34 -10.99
C ARG A 22 14.66 -13.85 -11.55
N LEU A 23 15.52 -14.77 -11.93
CA LEU A 23 16.82 -14.50 -12.53
C LEU A 23 16.61 -14.32 -14.04
N GLN A 24 16.25 -13.11 -14.47
CA GLN A 24 15.97 -12.85 -15.88
C GLN A 24 17.23 -12.99 -16.74
N ALA A 25 17.16 -13.84 -17.78
CA ALA A 25 18.11 -13.84 -18.88
C ALA A 25 17.91 -12.58 -19.72
N TYR A 26 18.82 -11.60 -19.59
CA TYR A 26 18.89 -10.47 -20.50
C TYR A 26 19.39 -10.96 -21.87
N SER A 27 18.52 -11.00 -22.87
CA SER A 27 18.94 -10.99 -24.27
C SER A 27 19.56 -9.61 -24.57
N PRO A 28 20.79 -9.53 -25.11
CA PRO A 28 21.36 -8.24 -25.49
C PRO A 28 20.59 -7.70 -26.69
N ALA A 29 20.01 -6.50 -26.54
CA ALA A 29 19.46 -5.74 -27.66
C ALA A 29 20.57 -5.46 -28.69
N SER A 30 20.27 -5.75 -29.95
CA SER A 30 21.18 -5.58 -31.08
C SER A 30 21.57 -4.12 -31.26
N ARG A 31 22.89 -3.88 -31.30
CA ARG A 31 23.53 -2.60 -31.57
C ARG A 31 23.33 -2.21 -33.05
N PRO A 32 22.86 -0.99 -33.38
CA PRO A 32 22.80 -0.54 -34.78
C PRO A 32 24.23 -0.28 -35.33
N PRO A 33 24.44 -0.43 -36.65
CA PRO A 33 25.77 -0.35 -37.26
C PRO A 33 26.34 1.08 -37.24
N SER A 34 27.65 1.16 -36.96
CA SER A 34 28.45 2.38 -36.97
C SER A 34 28.58 2.94 -38.39
N GLN A 35 27.99 4.11 -38.66
CA GLN A 35 28.31 4.89 -39.85
C GLN A 35 29.66 5.60 -39.64
N ARG A 36 30.60 5.40 -40.57
CA ARG A 36 31.89 6.11 -40.57
C ARG A 36 31.64 7.54 -41.05
N HIS A 37 31.81 8.52 -40.17
CA HIS A 37 31.97 9.92 -40.57
C HIS A 37 33.45 10.23 -40.83
N PRO A 38 33.79 10.96 -41.91
CA PRO A 38 35.16 11.39 -42.17
C PRO A 38 35.62 12.46 -41.18
N THR A 39 36.92 12.45 -40.89
CA THR A 39 37.62 13.40 -40.01
C THR A 39 37.52 14.84 -40.53
N PRO A 40 37.18 15.83 -39.68
CA PRO A 40 37.28 17.23 -40.04
C PRO A 40 38.74 17.71 -40.03
N PRO A 41 39.11 18.69 -40.88
CA PRO A 41 40.45 19.27 -40.89
C PRO A 41 40.71 20.16 -39.68
N THR A 42 41.99 20.24 -39.31
CA THR A 42 42.56 21.02 -38.20
C THR A 42 42.30 22.53 -38.38
N PRO A 43 41.77 23.24 -37.37
CA PRO A 43 41.68 24.70 -37.43
C PRO A 43 43.04 25.36 -37.14
N PRO A 44 43.31 26.56 -37.70
CA PRO A 44 44.55 27.28 -37.47
C PRO A 44 44.60 27.90 -36.06
N VAL A 45 45.81 28.02 -35.53
CA VAL A 45 46.13 28.58 -34.21
C VAL A 45 45.77 30.07 -34.17
N ALA A 46 44.93 30.45 -33.21
CA ALA A 46 44.61 31.85 -32.89
C ALA A 46 45.50 32.36 -31.74
N PRO A 47 45.81 33.67 -31.68
CA PRO A 47 46.76 34.22 -30.71
C PRO A 47 46.18 34.32 -29.29
N SER A 48 47.10 34.36 -28.33
CA SER A 48 46.89 34.36 -26.88
C SER A 48 46.00 35.50 -26.39
N ARG A 49 44.94 35.16 -25.67
CA ARG A 49 44.04 36.11 -24.97
C ARG A 49 44.59 36.41 -23.56
N PRO A 50 44.52 37.66 -23.07
CA PRO A 50 44.97 38.03 -21.73
C PRO A 50 44.09 37.43 -20.61
N PRO A 51 44.60 37.31 -19.37
CA PRO A 51 43.92 36.64 -18.28
C PRO A 51 42.64 37.37 -17.84
N ALA A 52 41.60 36.60 -17.56
CA ALA A 52 40.31 37.08 -17.07
C ALA A 52 40.39 37.43 -15.56
N PRO A 53 39.59 38.40 -15.07
CA PRO A 53 39.55 38.76 -13.66
C PRO A 53 38.96 37.64 -12.78
N PRO A 54 39.32 37.57 -11.48
CA PRO A 54 38.81 36.56 -10.56
C PRO A 54 37.29 36.69 -10.41
N ARG A 55 36.58 35.57 -10.57
CA ARG A 55 35.13 35.49 -10.31
C ARG A 55 34.88 35.58 -8.80
N PRO A 56 33.84 36.29 -8.35
CA PRO A 56 33.47 36.32 -6.95
C PRO A 56 33.03 34.93 -6.48
N VAL A 57 33.62 34.48 -5.38
CA VAL A 57 33.28 33.22 -4.69
C VAL A 57 31.87 33.39 -4.12
N THR A 58 30.88 32.72 -4.71
CA THR A 58 29.54 32.62 -4.12
C THR A 58 29.64 31.91 -2.77
N PRO A 59 29.03 32.43 -1.69
CA PRO A 59 28.99 31.72 -0.43
C PRO A 59 28.28 30.37 -0.62
N PRO A 60 28.76 29.30 0.05
CA PRO A 60 28.13 28.00 -0.04
C PRO A 60 26.65 28.06 0.38
N ARG A 61 25.76 27.63 -0.51
CA ARG A 61 24.34 27.44 -0.17
C ARG A 61 24.18 26.13 0.61
N GLY A 62 23.97 26.24 1.91
CA GLY A 62 23.64 25.12 2.79
C GLY A 62 24.29 25.31 4.14
N GLY A 63 23.49 25.19 5.20
CA GLY A 63 23.94 25.35 6.58
C GLY A 63 25.00 24.33 7.02
N PRO A 64 25.37 24.33 8.31
CA PRO A 64 26.37 23.44 8.86
C PRO A 64 25.97 21.97 8.70
N CYS A 65 26.97 21.11 8.54
CA CYS A 65 26.82 19.66 8.58
C CYS A 65 26.18 19.24 9.92
N PRO A 66 25.14 18.41 9.93
CA PRO A 66 24.47 18.01 11.17
C PRO A 66 25.33 17.09 12.05
N GLU A 67 26.31 16.38 11.46
CA GLU A 67 27.18 15.46 12.21
C GLU A 67 28.37 16.16 12.87
N CYS A 68 29.03 17.07 12.15
CA CYS A 68 30.28 17.69 12.61
C CYS A 68 30.27 19.22 12.65
N GLY A 69 29.20 19.87 12.20
CA GLY A 69 29.07 21.33 12.20
C GLY A 69 29.79 22.04 11.04
N THR A 70 30.61 21.36 10.24
CA THR A 70 31.36 21.97 9.12
C THR A 70 30.43 22.50 8.03
N TYR A 71 30.69 23.70 7.53
CA TYR A 71 29.88 24.31 6.47
C TYR A 71 29.97 23.53 5.16
N ARG A 72 28.83 23.39 4.49
CA ARG A 72 28.68 22.59 3.27
C ARG A 72 29.43 23.21 2.09
N ALA A 73 30.43 22.50 1.54
CA ALA A 73 31.05 22.86 0.27
C ALA A 73 30.53 22.04 -0.93
N GLY A 74 29.84 20.91 -0.70
CA GLY A 74 29.43 19.98 -1.75
C GLY A 74 28.28 19.04 -1.37
N ARG A 75 28.19 17.88 -2.04
CA ARG A 75 27.20 16.82 -1.74
C ARG A 75 27.57 16.00 -0.50
N PHE A 76 28.86 15.81 -0.27
CA PHE A 76 29.38 15.12 0.90
C PHE A 76 30.07 16.13 1.81
N CYS A 77 30.01 15.91 3.11
CA CYS A 77 30.86 16.65 4.04
C CYS A 77 32.31 16.17 3.89
N GLU A 78 33.24 17.10 3.70
CA GLU A 78 34.66 16.79 3.50
C GLU A 78 35.35 16.29 4.78
N GLU A 79 34.78 16.58 5.95
CA GLU A 79 35.35 16.17 7.24
C GLU A 79 34.86 14.77 7.65
N CYS A 80 33.54 14.55 7.62
CA CYS A 80 32.92 13.34 8.18
C CYS A 80 32.26 12.43 7.12
N GLY A 81 32.31 12.79 5.84
CA GLY A 81 31.74 12.00 4.75
C GLY A 81 30.21 11.98 4.66
N TYR A 82 29.50 12.77 5.50
CA TYR A 82 28.04 12.82 5.51
C TYR A 82 27.45 13.21 4.15
N ASP A 83 26.59 12.36 3.56
CA ASP A 83 25.89 12.66 2.29
C ASP A 83 24.65 13.52 2.55
N PHE A 84 24.63 14.75 2.06
CA PHE A 84 23.47 15.64 2.18
C PHE A 84 22.29 15.18 1.29
N ALA A 85 22.53 14.33 0.29
CA ALA A 85 21.49 13.79 -0.58
C ALA A 85 20.63 12.73 0.13
N SER A 86 21.21 11.91 1.03
CA SER A 86 20.46 10.89 1.77
C SER A 86 19.39 11.53 2.67
N ARG A 87 19.74 12.61 3.38
CA ARG A 87 18.76 13.41 4.15
C ARG A 87 17.66 13.99 3.25
N SER A 88 17.99 14.37 2.02
CA SER A 88 17.01 14.90 1.06
C SER A 88 16.06 13.81 0.53
N GLU A 89 16.50 12.55 0.51
CA GLU A 89 15.66 11.39 0.21
C GLU A 89 14.77 11.03 1.40
N ASP A 90 15.30 11.05 2.63
CA ASP A 90 14.51 10.86 3.84
C ASP A 90 13.49 11.97 4.04
N HIS A 91 13.84 13.24 3.79
CA HIS A 91 12.88 14.35 3.76
C HIS A 91 11.85 14.22 2.64
N ARG A 92 12.21 13.65 1.48
CA ARG A 92 11.24 13.37 0.41
C ARG A 92 10.31 12.20 0.75
N ARG A 93 10.81 11.16 1.43
CA ARG A 93 9.99 10.06 1.98
C ARG A 93 9.07 10.55 3.09
N ALA A 94 9.59 11.38 4.00
CA ALA A 94 8.81 12.03 5.05
C ALA A 94 7.74 12.96 4.46
N ARG A 95 8.05 13.75 3.42
CA ARG A 95 7.04 14.56 2.72
C ARG A 95 6.02 13.74 1.93
N ALA A 96 6.40 12.57 1.41
CA ALA A 96 5.45 11.63 0.81
C ALA A 96 4.51 11.02 1.88
N ASP A 97 5.00 10.84 3.11
CA ASP A 97 4.22 10.40 4.27
C ASP A 97 3.37 11.52 4.89
N GLU A 98 3.84 12.78 4.86
CA GLU A 98 3.06 13.97 5.27
C GLU A 98 1.94 14.29 4.26
N GLY A 99 2.13 13.95 2.98
CA GLY A 99 1.05 13.88 1.98
C GLY A 99 0.04 12.74 2.23
N ARG A 100 0.36 11.83 3.16
CA ARG A 100 -0.50 10.74 3.66
C ARG A 100 -1.22 11.12 4.96
N ALA A 101 -1.44 12.41 5.22
CA ALA A 101 -2.65 12.84 5.91
C ALA A 101 -3.89 12.61 5.00
N GLY A 102 -4.02 11.40 4.46
CA GLY A 102 -5.24 10.93 3.82
C GLY A 102 -6.37 10.96 4.84
N ALA A 103 -7.58 11.24 4.37
CA ALA A 103 -8.74 11.29 5.23
C ALA A 103 -8.81 10.06 6.15
N ARG A 104 -9.11 10.27 7.43
CA ARG A 104 -9.14 9.18 8.41
C ARG A 104 -10.41 8.39 8.20
N TRP A 105 -10.28 7.17 7.68
CA TRP A 105 -11.42 6.28 7.50
C TRP A 105 -11.75 5.52 8.78
N ARG A 106 -13.03 5.23 8.96
CA ARG A 106 -13.55 4.35 9.99
C ARG A 106 -14.63 3.44 9.43
N ALA A 107 -14.68 2.22 9.93
CA ALA A 107 -15.80 1.30 9.75
C ALA A 107 -16.77 1.44 10.92
N VAL A 108 -18.03 1.65 10.62
CA VAL A 108 -19.13 1.66 11.58
C VAL A 108 -19.89 0.35 11.45
N VAL A 109 -19.76 -0.51 12.44
CA VAL A 109 -20.40 -1.83 12.48
C VAL A 109 -21.71 -1.73 13.26
N VAL A 110 -22.79 -2.18 12.64
CA VAL A 110 -24.13 -2.24 13.24
C VAL A 110 -24.79 -3.59 12.96
N ALA A 111 -25.67 -4.03 13.85
CA ALA A 111 -26.65 -5.06 13.54
C ALA A 111 -27.90 -4.35 13.00
N ASP A 112 -28.27 -4.62 11.75
CA ASP A 112 -29.37 -3.95 11.06
C ASP A 112 -30.62 -4.85 11.02
N PRO A 113 -31.71 -4.47 11.72
CA PRO A 113 -32.95 -5.23 11.69
C PRO A 113 -33.57 -5.36 10.29
N ALA A 114 -33.40 -4.36 9.42
CA ALA A 114 -33.97 -4.38 8.08
C ALA A 114 -33.23 -5.40 7.19
N TYR A 115 -31.90 -5.45 7.28
CA TYR A 115 -31.11 -6.46 6.58
C TYR A 115 -31.44 -7.87 7.09
N TYR A 116 -31.56 -8.06 8.40
CA TYR A 116 -31.97 -9.34 8.97
C TYR A 116 -33.35 -9.79 8.45
N GLN A 117 -34.34 -8.90 8.48
CA GLN A 117 -35.69 -9.19 7.98
C GLN A 117 -35.67 -9.52 6.48
N TYR A 118 -34.86 -8.80 5.70
CA TYR A 118 -34.67 -9.12 4.27
C TYR A 118 -34.13 -10.54 4.09
N MET A 119 -33.09 -10.93 4.83
CA MET A 119 -32.52 -12.29 4.75
C MET A 119 -33.54 -13.38 5.07
N VAL A 120 -34.39 -13.15 6.09
CA VAL A 120 -35.49 -14.04 6.45
C VAL A 120 -36.54 -14.11 5.33
N HIS A 121 -36.97 -12.97 4.79
CA HIS A 121 -37.99 -12.92 3.74
C HIS A 121 -37.53 -13.55 2.43
N GLN A 122 -36.23 -13.52 2.13
CA GLN A 122 -35.64 -14.21 0.98
C GLN A 122 -35.42 -15.71 1.22
N GLY A 123 -35.73 -16.24 2.41
CA GLY A 123 -35.50 -17.64 2.76
C GLY A 123 -34.02 -18.01 2.88
N MET A 124 -33.12 -17.02 2.99
CA MET A 124 -31.68 -17.23 3.15
C MET A 124 -31.28 -17.40 4.61
N LEU A 125 -32.19 -17.14 5.55
CA LEU A 125 -31.97 -17.22 6.98
C LEU A 125 -33.19 -17.80 7.69
N ASP A 126 -32.97 -18.79 8.54
CA ASP A 126 -33.99 -19.35 9.43
C ASP A 126 -33.99 -18.60 10.77
N PRO A 127 -35.06 -17.84 11.10
CA PRO A 127 -35.13 -17.05 12.32
C PRO A 127 -35.21 -17.89 13.60
N ASP A 128 -35.62 -19.15 13.51
CA ASP A 128 -35.68 -20.07 14.65
C ASP A 128 -34.29 -20.60 15.03
N GLN A 129 -33.37 -20.65 14.05
CA GLN A 129 -31.96 -21.05 14.27
C GLN A 129 -31.06 -19.86 14.59
N ILE A 130 -31.28 -18.73 13.92
CA ILE A 130 -30.45 -17.53 14.04
C ILE A 130 -31.35 -16.35 14.39
N SER A 131 -31.47 -16.07 15.68
CA SER A 131 -32.28 -14.94 16.18
C SER A 131 -31.51 -13.63 16.15
N PHE A 132 -32.19 -12.53 15.83
CA PHE A 132 -31.60 -11.19 15.88
C PHE A 132 -31.13 -10.84 17.31
N PRO A 133 -29.93 -10.25 17.47
CA PRO A 133 -29.39 -9.93 18.78
C PRO A 133 -30.19 -8.81 19.48
N LYS A 134 -30.39 -8.97 20.79
CA LYS A 134 -31.03 -7.93 21.63
C LYS A 134 -29.96 -6.95 22.12
N GLY A 135 -30.12 -5.66 21.83
CA GLY A 135 -29.29 -4.60 22.40
C GLY A 135 -27.89 -4.45 21.80
N SER A 136 -27.72 -4.73 20.50
CA SER A 136 -26.43 -4.54 19.81
C SER A 136 -26.02 -3.07 19.78
N ALA A 137 -24.86 -2.77 20.39
CA ALA A 137 -24.26 -1.45 20.31
C ALA A 137 -23.52 -1.26 18.98
N GLN A 138 -23.66 -0.07 18.39
CA GLN A 138 -22.84 0.34 17.26
C GLN A 138 -21.36 0.40 17.67
N ARG A 139 -20.48 -0.23 16.88
CA ARG A 139 -19.02 -0.16 17.07
C ARG A 139 -18.38 0.69 15.99
N ARG A 140 -17.44 1.55 16.36
CA ARG A 140 -16.64 2.36 15.41
C ARG A 140 -15.20 1.88 15.47
N VAL A 141 -14.68 1.41 14.35
CA VAL A 141 -13.31 0.88 14.24
C VAL A 141 -12.54 1.76 13.26
N PRO A 142 -11.41 2.38 13.66
CA PRO A 142 -10.56 3.11 12.71
C PRO A 142 -9.95 2.13 11.70
N LEU A 143 -9.86 2.54 10.44
CA LEU A 143 -9.15 1.75 9.44
C LEU A 143 -7.69 2.17 9.39
N THR A 144 -6.81 1.25 9.76
CA THR A 144 -5.37 1.47 9.87
C THR A 144 -4.58 0.37 9.19
N GLY A 145 -3.42 0.69 8.64
CA GLY A 145 -2.57 -0.24 7.91
C GLY A 145 -3.00 -0.44 6.46
N ASP A 146 -2.41 -1.44 5.80
CA ASP A 146 -2.67 -1.72 4.38
C ASP A 146 -3.81 -2.71 4.16
N ARG A 147 -4.14 -3.52 5.17
CA ARG A 147 -5.22 -4.50 5.15
C ARG A 147 -5.91 -4.56 6.50
N VAL A 148 -7.24 -4.70 6.47
CA VAL A 148 -8.09 -4.88 7.65
C VAL A 148 -9.01 -6.08 7.37
N HIS A 149 -8.84 -7.16 8.13
CA HIS A 149 -9.63 -8.37 8.02
C HIS A 149 -10.92 -8.22 8.82
N ILE A 150 -12.00 -8.72 8.21
CA ILE A 150 -13.34 -8.79 8.78
C ILE A 150 -13.69 -10.27 8.90
N GLY A 151 -14.12 -10.69 10.08
CA GLY A 151 -14.53 -12.07 10.28
C GLY A 151 -14.72 -12.42 11.74
N ARG A 152 -14.68 -13.72 12.04
CA ARG A 152 -14.72 -14.23 13.41
C ARG A 152 -13.39 -14.83 13.82
N ARG A 153 -12.96 -14.55 15.06
CA ARG A 153 -11.76 -15.16 15.64
C ARG A 153 -11.74 -16.70 15.53
N SER A 154 -10.55 -17.25 15.35
CA SER A 154 -10.30 -18.70 15.31
C SER A 154 -9.14 -19.05 16.23
N ALA A 155 -9.44 -19.57 17.43
CA ALA A 155 -8.40 -19.95 18.38
C ALA A 155 -7.51 -21.08 17.83
N THR A 156 -8.10 -22.04 17.13
CA THR A 156 -7.38 -23.19 16.55
C THR A 156 -6.44 -22.79 15.41
N ARG A 157 -6.75 -21.73 14.66
CA ARG A 157 -5.90 -21.21 13.57
C ARG A 157 -5.02 -20.03 14.01
N GLY A 158 -5.07 -19.64 15.28
CA GLY A 158 -4.35 -18.46 15.80
C GLY A 158 -4.72 -17.15 15.08
N PHE A 159 -5.92 -17.06 14.51
CA PHE A 159 -6.35 -15.92 13.70
C PHE A 159 -7.31 -15.03 14.46
N THR A 160 -6.98 -13.74 14.57
CA THR A 160 -7.84 -12.70 15.14
C THR A 160 -7.98 -11.57 14.13
N PRO A 161 -9.17 -11.36 13.54
CA PRO A 161 -9.38 -10.26 12.61
C PRO A 161 -9.41 -8.91 13.33
N GLU A 162 -8.97 -7.85 12.65
CA GLU A 162 -8.98 -6.48 13.17
C GLU A 162 -10.42 -6.00 13.42
N ILE A 163 -11.38 -6.43 12.60
CA ILE A 163 -12.81 -6.30 12.85
C ILE A 163 -13.39 -7.68 13.19
N ASP A 164 -13.31 -8.04 14.49
CA ASP A 164 -13.90 -9.28 15.00
C ASP A 164 -15.41 -9.14 15.21
N LEU A 165 -16.17 -9.92 14.46
CA LEU A 165 -17.63 -10.01 14.46
C LEU A 165 -18.14 -11.30 15.12
N GLY A 166 -17.25 -12.15 15.65
CA GLY A 166 -17.60 -13.44 16.26
C GLY A 166 -17.61 -13.46 17.79
N GLY A 167 -17.42 -12.31 18.45
CA GLY A 167 -17.44 -12.21 19.91
C GLY A 167 -18.83 -12.45 20.53
N PRO A 168 -19.00 -12.20 21.84
CA PRO A 168 -20.31 -12.30 22.49
C PRO A 168 -21.34 -11.40 21.79
N GLY A 169 -22.49 -11.96 21.40
CA GLY A 169 -23.51 -11.26 20.60
C GLY A 169 -23.11 -11.02 19.14
N GLY A 170 -22.04 -11.67 18.68
CA GLY A 170 -21.55 -11.65 17.30
C GLY A 170 -22.45 -12.42 16.33
N ASP A 171 -22.22 -12.19 15.05
CA ASP A 171 -23.01 -12.75 13.96
C ASP A 171 -22.54 -14.17 13.61
N PRO A 172 -23.37 -15.20 13.86
CA PRO A 172 -22.97 -16.60 13.69
C PRO A 172 -22.76 -16.99 12.22
N ALA A 173 -23.34 -16.22 11.29
CA ALA A 173 -23.23 -16.43 9.86
C ALA A 173 -21.95 -15.81 9.26
N ILE A 174 -21.05 -15.26 10.09
CA ILE A 174 -19.77 -14.72 9.66
C ILE A 174 -18.70 -15.83 9.55
N SER A 175 -17.91 -15.78 8.49
CA SER A 175 -16.78 -16.69 8.26
C SER A 175 -15.55 -16.25 9.05
N HIS A 176 -14.60 -17.15 9.30
CA HIS A 176 -13.39 -16.79 10.04
C HIS A 176 -12.62 -15.64 9.39
N VAL A 177 -12.39 -15.76 8.08
CA VAL A 177 -12.01 -14.64 7.22
C VAL A 177 -13.17 -14.48 6.25
N HIS A 178 -13.95 -13.42 6.42
CA HIS A 178 -15.17 -13.20 5.63
C HIS A 178 -14.94 -12.16 4.55
N ALA A 179 -14.28 -11.05 4.89
CA ALA A 179 -13.89 -10.06 3.91
C ALA A 179 -12.61 -9.34 4.35
N ILE A 180 -11.95 -8.65 3.42
CA ILE A 180 -10.72 -7.91 3.65
C ILE A 180 -10.88 -6.52 3.03
N LEU A 181 -10.75 -5.50 3.85
CA LEU A 181 -10.59 -4.13 3.40
C LEU A 181 -9.13 -3.90 3.04
N VAL A 182 -8.86 -3.44 1.82
CA VAL A 182 -7.51 -3.21 1.29
C VAL A 182 -7.33 -1.72 1.03
N ALA A 183 -6.31 -1.12 1.64
CA ALA A 183 -5.97 0.28 1.41
C ALA A 183 -5.46 0.46 -0.02
N LYS A 184 -5.88 1.56 -0.65
CA LYS A 184 -5.50 1.92 -2.02
C LYS A 184 -4.65 3.19 -2.06
N PRO A 185 -3.82 3.35 -3.11
CA PRO A 185 -3.16 4.62 -3.38
C PRO A 185 -4.19 5.77 -3.40
N GLY A 186 -3.83 6.92 -2.83
CA GLY A 186 -4.75 8.05 -2.68
C GLY A 186 -5.64 7.99 -1.44
N GLY A 187 -5.44 7.01 -0.56
CA GLY A 187 -6.13 6.93 0.73
C GLY A 187 -7.59 6.53 0.62
N THR A 188 -7.95 5.74 -0.39
CA THR A 188 -9.25 5.08 -0.52
C THR A 188 -9.15 3.62 -0.08
N TRP A 189 -10.28 2.92 -0.04
CA TRP A 189 -10.35 1.52 0.34
C TRP A 189 -11.08 0.71 -0.71
N ALA A 190 -10.80 -0.59 -0.79
CA ALA A 190 -11.59 -1.56 -1.53
C ALA A 190 -11.96 -2.73 -0.61
N ILE A 191 -13.07 -3.40 -0.88
CA ILE A 191 -13.45 -4.66 -0.24
C ILE A 191 -13.12 -5.83 -1.16
N LEU A 192 -12.65 -6.92 -0.56
CA LEU A 192 -12.44 -8.20 -1.22
C LEU A 192 -13.01 -9.31 -0.34
N ASP A 193 -13.74 -10.24 -0.95
CA ASP A 193 -14.24 -11.45 -0.29
C ASP A 193 -13.36 -12.65 -0.73
N PRO A 194 -12.62 -13.31 0.17
CA PRO A 194 -11.75 -14.44 -0.19
C PRO A 194 -12.50 -15.76 -0.45
N GLY A 195 -13.84 -15.77 -0.41
CA GLY A 195 -14.66 -16.98 -0.53
C GLY A 195 -15.41 -17.30 0.76
N SER A 196 -16.04 -16.29 1.35
CA SER A 196 -16.91 -16.44 2.50
C SER A 196 -18.11 -17.32 2.19
N THR A 197 -18.68 -17.95 3.22
CA THR A 197 -19.77 -18.93 3.05
C THR A 197 -21.07 -18.28 2.61
N ASN A 198 -21.38 -17.09 3.15
CA ASN A 198 -22.64 -16.39 2.90
C ASN A 198 -22.49 -15.20 1.93
N GLY A 199 -21.27 -14.96 1.45
CA GLY A 199 -20.96 -13.86 0.54
C GLY A 199 -20.95 -12.49 1.21
N THR A 200 -20.41 -11.53 0.46
CA THR A 200 -20.36 -10.11 0.81
C THR A 200 -21.10 -9.30 -0.26
N THR A 201 -22.06 -8.46 0.13
CA THR A 201 -22.72 -7.52 -0.80
C THR A 201 -22.38 -6.08 -0.44
N VAL A 202 -22.46 -5.18 -1.41
CA VAL A 202 -22.17 -3.75 -1.22
C VAL A 202 -23.37 -2.94 -1.69
N ASN A 203 -23.78 -1.94 -0.90
CA ASN A 203 -24.87 -1.02 -1.20
C ASN A 203 -26.21 -1.71 -1.53
N GLY A 204 -26.46 -2.90 -0.96
CA GLY A 204 -27.70 -3.64 -1.11
C GLY A 204 -27.88 -4.33 -2.46
N THR A 205 -26.77 -4.56 -3.19
CA THR A 205 -26.83 -5.38 -4.41
C THR A 205 -27.31 -6.79 -4.08
N ALA A 206 -28.24 -7.33 -4.88
CA ALA A 206 -28.72 -8.70 -4.71
C ALA A 206 -27.60 -9.74 -4.93
N ASN A 207 -26.66 -9.44 -5.82
CA ASN A 207 -25.54 -10.31 -6.11
C ASN A 207 -24.35 -9.99 -5.18
N PRO A 208 -23.78 -11.00 -4.50
CA PRO A 208 -22.52 -10.87 -3.80
C PRO A 208 -21.39 -10.47 -4.75
N ILE A 209 -20.38 -9.80 -4.20
CA ILE A 209 -19.13 -9.53 -4.92
C ILE A 209 -18.46 -10.86 -5.28
N ALA A 210 -17.82 -10.92 -6.44
CA ALA A 210 -17.14 -12.14 -6.87
C ALA A 210 -15.95 -12.46 -5.94
N PRO A 211 -15.70 -13.73 -5.61
CA PRO A 211 -14.56 -14.10 -4.77
C PRO A 211 -13.24 -13.62 -5.35
N ASN A 212 -12.38 -13.09 -4.48
CA ASN A 212 -11.06 -12.54 -4.78
C ASN A 212 -11.06 -11.37 -5.77
N VAL A 213 -12.20 -10.73 -6.01
CA VAL A 213 -12.32 -9.51 -6.80
C VAL A 213 -12.43 -8.32 -5.86
N GLU A 214 -11.58 -7.32 -6.07
CA GLU A 214 -11.62 -6.08 -5.31
C GLU A 214 -12.69 -5.13 -5.84
N VAL A 215 -13.55 -4.65 -4.96
CA VAL A 215 -14.58 -3.64 -5.25
C VAL A 215 -14.20 -2.34 -4.54
N PRO A 216 -13.94 -1.24 -5.27
CA PRO A 216 -13.64 0.06 -4.67
C PRO A 216 -14.79 0.55 -3.80
N LEU A 217 -14.45 1.19 -2.69
CA LEU A 217 -15.40 1.77 -1.74
C LEU A 217 -15.26 3.29 -1.67
N ASN A 218 -16.39 3.93 -1.43
CA ASN A 218 -16.54 5.35 -1.23
C ASN A 218 -17.01 5.65 0.19
N ASP A 219 -17.04 6.94 0.53
CA ASP A 219 -17.64 7.38 1.78
C ASP A 219 -19.13 7.00 1.82
N SER A 220 -19.59 6.58 2.99
CA SER A 220 -20.96 6.13 3.27
C SER A 220 -21.39 4.83 2.57
N ASP A 221 -20.51 4.15 1.85
CA ASP A 221 -20.79 2.82 1.31
C ASP A 221 -21.08 1.82 2.43
N ARG A 222 -22.02 0.92 2.16
CA ARG A 222 -22.50 -0.09 3.11
C ARG A 222 -22.11 -1.48 2.63
N ILE A 223 -21.45 -2.24 3.48
CA ILE A 223 -21.07 -3.62 3.23
C ILE A 223 -21.96 -4.49 4.11
N TYR A 224 -22.63 -5.47 3.50
CA TYR A 224 -23.50 -6.41 4.20
C TYR A 224 -22.83 -7.78 4.21
N VAL A 225 -22.75 -8.35 5.41
CA VAL A 225 -22.09 -9.64 5.68
C VAL A 225 -22.88 -10.39 6.75
N GLY A 226 -22.82 -11.72 6.71
CA GLY A 226 -23.51 -12.56 7.69
C GLY A 226 -25.03 -12.39 7.68
N ALA A 227 -25.65 -12.62 8.83
CA ALA A 227 -27.10 -12.68 9.00
C ALA A 227 -27.73 -11.30 9.24
N TRP A 228 -27.00 -10.36 9.84
CA TRP A 228 -27.53 -9.05 10.21
C TRP A 228 -26.50 -7.92 10.19
N THR A 229 -25.24 -8.22 9.89
CA THR A 229 -24.17 -7.23 10.07
C THR A 229 -24.04 -6.30 8.88
N VAL A 230 -24.05 -5.00 9.16
CA VAL A 230 -23.77 -3.94 8.19
C VAL A 230 -22.55 -3.13 8.65
N ILE A 231 -21.63 -2.90 7.73
CA ILE A 231 -20.44 -2.09 7.95
C ILE A 231 -20.53 -0.87 7.03
N ILE A 232 -20.62 0.31 7.64
CA ILE A 232 -20.70 1.60 6.93
C ILE A 232 -19.31 2.24 6.94
N LEU A 233 -18.78 2.54 5.77
CA LEU A 233 -17.51 3.25 5.65
C LEU A 233 -17.74 4.74 5.85
N GLN A 234 -16.92 5.38 6.67
CA GLN A 234 -16.97 6.81 6.89
C GLN A 234 -15.58 7.43 6.74
N LYS A 235 -15.49 8.42 5.86
CA LYS A 235 -14.33 9.27 5.64
C LYS A 235 -14.42 10.47 6.59
N GLY A 236 -13.44 10.58 7.50
CA GLY A 236 -13.35 11.67 8.48
C GLY A 236 -12.67 12.92 7.94
#